data_AF-A0AAU9KGX3-F1
#
_entry.id   AF-A0AAU9KGX3-F1
#
_cell.length_a   1.000
_cell.length_b   1.000
_cell.length_c   1.000
_cell.angle_alpha   90.00
_cell.angle_beta   90.00
_cell.angle_gamma   90.00
#
_symmetry.space_group_name_H-M   'P 1'
#
loop_
_entity.id
_entity.type
_entity.pdbx_description
1 polymer ?
#
loop_
_entity_poly.entity_id
_entity_poly.type
_entity_poly.pdbx_seq_one_letter_code
_entity_poly.pdbx_strand_id
1 'polypeptide(L)'
;MGCTDSRAGLSKEESAIVEMEEELQYHLNTCKAIDFYIRKYSFNGEINPEQWRDIVNHLNLKVENTAQNPKAVDFYSSFKGREGRLPLKPMLVLGVLLGEGSSEEKARLLFEAQDVRNSKNLLKADIHELVDLMVDIAVEKLPTLIVTNPQISEEEIRNYVSQLNQHIDKAKAIISKKFIGEETKSEETTVTLASFLKNFADDANKNFLTPNGLRVFIWRLKPLEFKSSKAHEETKNETEKKEKKEKKEKKEKSSSSSSSSSSSDEEKKKKKAEEIEKPAEAPQTGEVAA
;
A
#
# COMPACT_ATOMS: atom_id res chain seq x y z
N MET A 1 1.22 24.10 3.33
CA MET A 1 0.77 23.83 4.71
C MET A 1 0.78 22.32 4.88
N GLY A 2 1.65 21.79 5.75
CA GLY A 2 1.87 20.35 5.89
C GLY A 2 0.76 19.69 6.70
N CYS A 3 0.10 18.69 6.12
CA CYS A 3 -0.77 17.76 6.84
C CYS A 3 0.11 16.79 7.64
N THR A 4 0.40 17.12 8.90
CA THR A 4 1.18 16.25 9.80
C THR A 4 0.36 15.11 10.43
N ASP A 5 -0.97 15.09 10.25
CA ASP A 5 -1.84 14.11 10.90
C ASP A 5 -2.04 12.80 10.12
N SER A 6 -1.56 12.69 8.86
CA SER A 6 -1.80 11.50 8.03
C SER A 6 -0.84 10.33 8.28
N ARG A 7 0.26 10.54 9.02
CA ARG A 7 1.29 9.49 9.25
C ARG A 7 1.09 8.74 10.57
N ALA A 8 0.30 9.26 11.50
CA ALA A 8 0.03 8.62 12.78
C ALA A 8 -1.02 7.50 12.60
N GLY A 9 -0.59 6.34 12.08
CA GLY A 9 -1.44 5.15 11.98
C GLY A 9 -1.25 4.29 10.74
N LEU A 10 -0.33 4.64 9.83
CA LEU A 10 0.04 3.77 8.74
C LEU A 10 0.86 2.59 9.26
N SER A 11 0.61 1.40 8.73
CA SER A 11 1.46 0.25 9.01
C SER A 11 2.84 0.45 8.37
N LYS A 12 3.84 -0.34 8.78
CA LYS A 12 5.19 -0.24 8.22
C LYS A 12 5.19 -0.59 6.73
N GLU A 13 4.35 -1.57 6.37
CA GLU A 13 4.10 -2.03 5.00
C GLU A 13 3.60 -0.88 4.13
N GLU A 14 2.55 -0.18 4.57
CA GLU A 14 1.98 0.92 3.80
C GLU A 14 2.95 2.09 3.68
N SER A 15 3.72 2.39 4.73
CA SER A 15 4.75 3.43 4.68
C SER A 15 5.84 3.09 3.65
N ALA A 16 6.30 1.84 3.61
CA ALA A 16 7.27 1.38 2.64
C ALA A 16 6.73 1.43 1.19
N ILE A 17 5.45 1.10 0.97
CA ILE A 17 4.83 1.19 -0.37
C ILE A 17 4.79 2.64 -0.83
N VAL A 18 4.36 3.57 0.03
CA VAL A 18 4.28 4.99 -0.31
C VAL A 18 5.66 5.58 -0.61
N GLU A 19 6.69 5.23 0.15
CA GLU A 19 8.07 5.66 -0.12
C GLU A 19 8.54 5.22 -1.52
N MET A 20 8.22 3.97 -1.91
CA MET A 20 8.57 3.46 -3.24
C MET A 20 7.72 4.05 -4.37
N GLU A 21 6.46 4.42 -4.10
CA GLU A 21 5.62 5.17 -5.03
C GLU A 21 6.20 6.56 -5.32
N GLU A 22 6.72 7.25 -4.29
CA GLU A 22 7.35 8.56 -4.41
C GLU A 22 8.61 8.49 -5.31
N GLU A 23 9.37 7.38 -5.26
CA GLU A 23 10.53 7.18 -6.13
C GLU A 23 10.21 7.15 -7.62
N LEU A 24 8.96 6.89 -8.03
CA LEU A 24 8.54 6.99 -9.45
C LEU A 24 8.43 8.44 -9.95
N GLN A 25 8.44 9.42 -9.04
CA GLN A 25 8.42 10.86 -9.32
C GLN A 25 7.18 11.41 -10.04
N TYR A 26 6.07 10.65 -10.09
CA TYR A 26 4.79 11.19 -10.58
C TYR A 26 4.29 12.38 -9.74
N HIS A 27 4.52 12.35 -8.42
CA HIS A 27 4.08 13.39 -7.49
C HIS A 27 4.71 14.77 -7.76
N LEU A 28 5.80 14.84 -8.54
CA LEU A 28 6.43 16.10 -8.96
C LEU A 28 5.67 16.80 -10.09
N ASN A 29 4.66 16.15 -10.66
CA ASN A 29 3.89 16.64 -11.79
C ASN A 29 2.40 16.71 -11.44
N THR A 30 1.72 17.71 -11.97
CA THR A 30 0.26 17.76 -11.87
C THR A 30 -0.37 16.64 -12.70
N CYS A 31 -1.46 16.05 -12.21
CA CYS A 31 -2.23 15.03 -12.91
C CYS A 31 -2.70 15.51 -14.30
N LYS A 32 -2.94 16.80 -14.49
CA LYS A 32 -3.24 17.41 -15.80
C LYS A 32 -2.05 17.36 -16.76
N ALA A 33 -0.84 17.68 -16.29
CA ALA A 33 0.36 17.59 -17.11
C ALA A 33 0.65 16.14 -17.51
N ILE A 34 0.48 15.21 -16.56
CA ILE A 34 0.65 13.77 -16.80
C ILE A 34 -0.36 13.29 -17.86
N ASP A 35 -1.65 13.59 -17.69
CA ASP A 35 -2.69 13.24 -18.67
C ASP A 35 -2.38 13.82 -20.05
N PHE A 36 -2.02 15.11 -20.12
CA PHE A 36 -1.67 15.79 -21.37
C PHE A 36 -0.54 15.09 -22.12
N TYR A 37 0.60 14.83 -21.47
CA TYR A 37 1.75 14.24 -22.14
C TYR A 37 1.50 12.78 -22.53
N ILE A 38 0.87 11.99 -21.66
CA ILE A 38 0.54 10.60 -21.96
C ILE A 38 -0.39 10.53 -23.19
N ARG A 39 -1.43 11.36 -23.25
CA ARG A 39 -2.34 11.41 -24.42
C ARG A 39 -1.63 11.91 -25.67
N LYS A 40 -0.87 13.00 -25.57
CA LYS A 40 -0.16 13.64 -26.69
C LYS A 40 0.76 12.68 -27.44
N TYR A 41 1.47 11.83 -26.70
CA TYR A 41 2.43 10.90 -27.28
C TYR A 41 1.86 9.51 -27.54
N SER A 42 0.63 9.20 -27.12
CA SER A 42 -0.02 7.93 -27.44
C SER A 42 -0.58 7.88 -28.86
N PHE A 43 -0.65 6.68 -29.44
CA PHE A 43 -1.29 6.44 -30.72
C PHE A 43 -2.15 5.18 -30.66
N ASN A 44 -3.40 5.26 -31.14
CA ASN A 44 -4.37 4.14 -31.10
C ASN A 44 -4.55 3.47 -29.73
N GLY A 45 -4.45 4.24 -28.64
CA GLY A 45 -4.62 3.72 -27.29
C GLY A 45 -3.40 2.97 -26.75
N GLU A 46 -2.25 3.06 -27.43
CA GLU A 46 -0.99 2.44 -27.03
C GLU A 46 0.15 3.47 -27.04
N ILE A 47 1.22 3.12 -26.33
CA ILE A 47 2.46 3.91 -26.22
C ILE A 47 3.62 2.96 -26.52
N ASN A 48 4.34 3.25 -27.60
CA ASN A 48 5.54 2.52 -27.98
C ASN A 48 6.78 2.99 -27.17
N PRO A 49 7.94 2.32 -27.29
CA PRO A 49 9.13 2.66 -26.51
C PRO A 49 9.65 4.09 -26.73
N GLU A 50 9.61 4.61 -27.96
CA GLU A 50 10.04 5.96 -28.29
C GLU A 50 9.11 7.01 -27.67
N GLN A 51 7.80 6.82 -27.81
CA GLN A 51 6.77 7.67 -27.21
C GLN A 51 6.85 7.65 -25.68
N TRP A 52 7.12 6.49 -25.09
CA TRP A 52 7.32 6.36 -23.65
C TRP A 52 8.55 7.14 -23.19
N ARG A 53 9.66 7.08 -23.93
CA ARG A 53 10.86 7.88 -23.64
C ARG A 53 10.57 9.38 -23.67
N ASP A 54 9.79 9.85 -24.63
CA ASP A 54 9.40 11.26 -24.71
C ASP A 54 8.54 11.69 -23.51
N ILE A 55 7.57 10.86 -23.12
CA ILE A 55 6.73 11.08 -21.93
C ILE A 55 7.61 11.16 -20.67
N VAL A 56 8.49 10.20 -20.48
CA VAL A 56 9.41 10.12 -19.33
C VAL A 56 10.29 11.35 -19.25
N ASN A 57 10.84 11.81 -20.38
CA ASN A 57 11.69 13.00 -20.42
C ASN A 57 10.91 14.29 -20.09
N HIS A 58 9.66 14.42 -20.56
CA HIS A 58 8.86 15.62 -20.32
C HIS A 58 8.34 15.69 -18.88
N LEU A 59 8.04 14.55 -18.28
CA LEU A 59 7.55 14.43 -16.91
C LEU A 59 8.67 14.18 -15.89
N ASN A 60 9.92 13.99 -16.33
CA ASN A 60 11.05 13.60 -15.48
C ASN A 60 10.71 12.41 -14.56
N LEU A 61 10.12 11.35 -15.13
CA LEU A 61 9.75 10.15 -14.37
C LEU A 61 10.99 9.24 -14.16
N LYS A 62 11.05 8.55 -13.02
CA LYS A 62 12.07 7.50 -12.83
C LYS A 62 11.52 6.15 -13.29
N VAL A 63 11.99 5.71 -14.45
CA VAL A 63 11.59 4.42 -15.04
C VAL A 63 12.72 3.40 -15.10
N GLU A 64 13.95 3.83 -14.83
CA GLU A 64 15.13 2.98 -14.80
C GLU A 64 15.34 2.42 -13.39
N ASN A 65 15.93 1.23 -13.33
CA ASN A 65 16.31 0.63 -12.06
C ASN A 65 17.40 1.47 -11.40
N THR A 66 17.19 1.83 -10.14
CA THR A 66 18.18 2.53 -9.33
C THR A 66 18.50 1.72 -8.08
N ALA A 67 19.55 2.08 -7.36
CA ALA A 67 19.84 1.46 -6.06
C ALA A 67 18.67 1.58 -5.06
N GLN A 68 17.89 2.66 -5.17
CA GLN A 68 16.71 2.89 -4.32
C GLN A 68 15.45 2.19 -4.86
N ASN A 69 15.33 2.02 -6.18
CA ASN A 69 14.20 1.36 -6.83
C ASN A 69 14.67 0.36 -7.89
N PRO A 70 15.07 -0.86 -7.49
CA PRO A 70 15.65 -1.85 -8.40
C PRO A 70 14.61 -2.57 -9.28
N LYS A 71 13.30 -2.36 -9.06
CA LYS A 71 12.20 -3.00 -9.80
C LYS A 71 11.39 -2.04 -10.66
N ALA A 72 11.85 -0.80 -10.87
CA ALA A 72 11.14 0.18 -11.69
C ALA A 72 10.85 -0.35 -13.11
N VAL A 73 11.85 -0.95 -13.77
CA VAL A 73 11.70 -1.51 -15.13
C VAL A 73 10.70 -2.66 -15.15
N ASP A 74 10.74 -3.53 -14.15
CA ASP A 74 9.83 -4.69 -14.04
C ASP A 74 8.40 -4.22 -13.77
N PHE A 75 8.22 -3.22 -12.92
CA PHE A 75 6.94 -2.58 -12.64
C PHE A 75 6.29 -2.06 -13.93
N TYR A 76 6.98 -1.25 -14.73
CA TYR A 76 6.44 -0.77 -16.00
C TYR A 76 6.23 -1.90 -17.01
N SER A 77 7.10 -2.91 -17.00
CA SER A 77 6.96 -4.07 -17.89
C SER A 77 5.73 -4.92 -17.54
N SER A 78 5.27 -4.90 -16.28
CA SER A 78 4.05 -5.58 -15.84
C SER A 78 2.75 -5.00 -16.42
N PHE A 79 2.80 -3.82 -17.06
CA PHE A 79 1.69 -3.21 -17.80
C PHE A 79 1.73 -3.52 -19.29
N LYS A 80 2.87 -3.98 -19.82
CA LYS A 80 3.04 -4.16 -21.26
C LYS A 80 2.17 -5.33 -21.75
N GLY A 81 1.53 -5.13 -22.90
CA GLY A 81 0.87 -6.21 -23.63
C GLY A 81 1.87 -7.15 -24.31
N ARG A 82 1.36 -8.10 -25.10
CA ARG A 82 2.18 -9.10 -25.83
C ARG A 82 3.19 -8.46 -26.79
N GLU A 83 2.93 -7.25 -27.27
CA GLU A 83 3.77 -6.53 -28.23
C GLU A 83 4.78 -5.57 -27.56
N GLY A 84 4.92 -5.62 -26.22
CA GLY A 84 5.86 -4.77 -25.48
C GLY A 84 5.45 -3.29 -25.39
N ARG A 85 4.24 -2.95 -25.84
CA ARG A 85 3.66 -1.59 -25.77
C ARG A 85 2.90 -1.37 -24.48
N LEU A 86 2.91 -0.13 -23.99
CA LEU A 86 2.16 0.26 -22.81
C LEU A 86 0.74 0.68 -23.22
N PRO A 87 -0.31 0.15 -22.58
CA PRO A 87 -1.68 0.57 -22.84
C PRO A 87 -1.93 1.97 -22.26
N LEU A 88 -2.58 2.84 -23.05
CA LEU A 88 -2.86 4.24 -22.69
C LEU A 88 -3.64 4.33 -21.38
N LYS A 89 -4.76 3.60 -21.26
CA LYS A 89 -5.70 3.73 -20.14
C LYS A 89 -5.04 3.41 -18.79
N PRO A 90 -4.34 2.27 -18.60
CA PRO A 90 -3.59 2.01 -17.35
C PRO A 90 -2.54 3.07 -17.02
N MET A 91 -1.84 3.62 -18.01
CA MET A 91 -0.85 4.68 -17.77
C MET A 91 -1.50 6.00 -17.35
N LEU A 92 -2.66 6.35 -17.91
CA LEU A 92 -3.44 7.50 -17.45
C LEU A 92 -3.92 7.33 -16.02
N VAL A 93 -4.51 6.18 -15.69
CA VAL A 93 -5.00 5.91 -14.34
C VAL A 93 -3.86 5.92 -13.32
N LEU A 94 -2.74 5.24 -13.60
CA LEU A 94 -1.54 5.26 -12.75
C LEU A 94 -1.06 6.70 -12.53
N GLY A 95 -0.91 7.45 -13.62
CA GLY A 95 -0.42 8.82 -13.59
C GLY A 95 -1.32 9.76 -12.79
N VAL A 96 -2.64 9.65 -12.95
CA VAL A 96 -3.61 10.48 -12.21
C VAL A 96 -3.65 10.12 -10.72
N LEU A 97 -3.55 8.83 -10.39
CA LEU A 97 -3.53 8.37 -8.99
C LEU A 97 -2.30 8.89 -8.24
N LEU A 98 -1.12 8.83 -8.86
CA LEU A 98 0.15 9.22 -8.25
C LEU A 98 0.51 10.71 -8.42
N GLY A 99 -0.05 11.38 -9.42
CA GLY A 99 0.21 12.79 -9.70
C GLY A 99 -0.38 13.75 -8.68
N GLU A 100 0.11 14.99 -8.65
CA GLU A 100 -0.43 16.05 -7.81
C GLU A 100 -1.73 16.62 -8.40
N GLY A 101 -2.74 16.89 -7.58
CA GLY A 101 -3.97 17.53 -8.04
C GLY A 101 -5.10 17.48 -7.03
N SER A 102 -6.09 18.35 -7.22
CA SER A 102 -7.29 18.32 -6.40
C SER A 102 -8.13 17.07 -6.67
N SER A 103 -8.95 16.67 -5.69
CA SER A 103 -9.84 15.51 -5.84
C SER A 103 -10.81 15.66 -7.02
N GLU A 104 -11.32 16.87 -7.27
CA GLU A 104 -12.20 17.11 -8.43
C GLU A 104 -11.46 16.89 -9.76
N GLU A 105 -10.22 17.38 -9.87
CA GLU A 105 -9.40 17.20 -11.07
C GLU A 105 -9.07 15.73 -11.31
N LYS A 106 -8.63 15.02 -10.27
CA LYS A 106 -8.35 13.57 -10.39
C LYS A 106 -9.59 12.78 -10.78
N ALA A 107 -10.73 13.03 -10.13
CA ALA A 107 -11.98 12.38 -10.47
C ALA A 107 -12.37 12.65 -11.94
N ARG A 108 -12.26 13.90 -12.39
CA ARG A 108 -12.55 14.28 -13.78
C ARG A 108 -11.66 13.53 -14.77
N LEU A 109 -10.35 13.51 -14.54
CA LEU A 109 -9.39 12.84 -15.43
C LEU A 109 -9.59 11.33 -15.46
N LEU A 110 -9.91 10.70 -14.32
CA LEU A 110 -10.23 9.26 -14.28
C LEU A 110 -11.51 8.94 -15.07
N PHE A 111 -12.55 9.78 -14.98
CA PHE A 111 -13.75 9.65 -15.81
C PHE A 111 -13.41 9.77 -17.30
N GLU A 112 -12.61 10.78 -17.67
CA GLU A 112 -12.19 11.04 -19.05
C GLU A 112 -11.20 9.99 -19.59
N ALA A 113 -10.52 9.23 -18.73
CA ALA A 113 -9.71 8.07 -19.13
C ALA A 113 -10.58 6.90 -19.62
N GLN A 114 -11.82 6.80 -19.14
CA GLN A 114 -12.78 5.79 -19.56
C GLN A 114 -13.71 6.30 -20.68
N ASP A 115 -14.05 7.59 -20.71
CA ASP A 115 -14.93 8.21 -21.72
C ASP A 115 -14.19 8.52 -23.02
N VAL A 116 -13.77 7.47 -23.73
CA VAL A 116 -13.00 7.55 -24.99
C VAL A 116 -13.71 8.40 -26.07
N ARG A 117 -15.04 8.45 -26.02
CA ARG A 117 -15.86 9.19 -27.00
C ARG A 117 -16.15 10.63 -26.58
N ASN A 118 -15.66 11.08 -25.42
CA ASN A 118 -15.95 12.38 -24.84
C ASN A 118 -17.46 12.68 -24.78
N SER A 119 -18.25 11.63 -24.52
CA SER A 119 -19.71 11.69 -24.46
C SER A 119 -20.22 12.34 -23.17
N LYS A 120 -19.34 12.52 -22.18
CA LYS A 120 -19.62 12.95 -20.82
C LYS A 120 -20.58 12.02 -20.06
N ASN A 121 -20.67 10.77 -20.52
CA ASN A 121 -21.50 9.71 -19.98
C ASN A 121 -20.70 8.41 -19.97
N LEU A 122 -20.78 7.66 -18.89
CA LEU A 122 -20.20 6.31 -18.77
C LEU A 122 -21.28 5.32 -18.43
N LEU A 123 -21.19 4.09 -18.95
CA LEU A 123 -22.03 3.01 -18.45
C LEU A 123 -21.58 2.62 -17.04
N LYS A 124 -22.46 2.04 -16.24
CA LYS A 124 -22.07 1.48 -14.92
C LYS A 124 -20.93 0.45 -15.06
N ALA A 125 -20.95 -0.34 -16.14
CA ALA A 125 -19.87 -1.29 -16.46
C ALA A 125 -18.51 -0.59 -16.63
N ASP A 126 -18.47 0.56 -17.31
CA ASP A 126 -17.26 1.37 -17.49
C ASP A 126 -16.68 1.85 -16.14
N ILE A 127 -17.55 2.21 -15.19
CA ILE A 127 -17.15 2.59 -13.83
C ILE A 127 -16.57 1.39 -13.07
N HIS A 128 -17.17 0.21 -13.21
CA HIS A 128 -16.65 -1.01 -12.60
C HIS A 128 -15.25 -1.36 -13.14
N GLU A 129 -15.05 -1.28 -14.47
CA GLU A 129 -13.74 -1.49 -15.10
C GLU A 129 -12.69 -0.48 -14.58
N LEU A 130 -13.08 0.78 -14.42
CA LEU A 130 -12.20 1.81 -13.88
C LEU A 130 -11.80 1.49 -12.43
N VAL A 131 -12.74 1.07 -11.59
CA VAL A 131 -12.48 0.67 -10.19
C VAL A 131 -11.59 -0.57 -10.15
N ASP A 132 -11.84 -1.56 -11.01
CA ASP A 132 -11.01 -2.76 -11.13
C ASP A 132 -9.55 -2.40 -11.45
N LEU A 133 -9.35 -1.52 -12.43
CA LEU A 133 -8.02 -1.05 -12.83
C LEU A 133 -7.33 -0.24 -11.73
N MET A 134 -8.06 0.64 -11.05
CA MET A 134 -7.52 1.42 -9.92
C MET A 134 -7.07 0.51 -8.77
N VAL A 135 -7.85 -0.51 -8.44
CA VAL A 135 -7.52 -1.47 -7.38
C VAL A 135 -6.36 -2.37 -7.79
N ASP A 136 -6.31 -2.87 -9.04
CA ASP A 136 -5.17 -3.64 -9.56
C ASP A 136 -3.86 -2.84 -9.45
N ILE A 137 -3.87 -1.58 -9.90
CA ILE A 137 -2.72 -0.69 -9.78
C ILE A 137 -2.31 -0.53 -8.31
N ALA A 138 -3.27 -0.20 -7.44
CA ALA A 138 -2.99 0.14 -6.05
C ALA A 138 -2.53 -1.06 -5.20
N VAL A 139 -3.13 -2.24 -5.39
CA VAL A 139 -2.94 -3.41 -4.51
C VAL A 139 -1.98 -4.43 -5.10
N GLU A 140 -2.03 -4.66 -6.42
CA GLU A 140 -1.22 -5.70 -7.06
C GLU A 140 0.06 -5.12 -7.64
N LYS A 141 -0.01 -3.99 -8.36
CA LYS A 141 1.14 -3.47 -9.12
C LYS A 141 2.11 -2.68 -8.26
N LEU A 142 1.65 -1.65 -7.56
CA LEU A 142 2.54 -0.74 -6.81
C LEU A 142 3.36 -1.45 -5.71
N PRO A 143 2.81 -2.42 -4.95
CA PRO A 143 3.60 -3.12 -3.94
C PRO A 143 4.76 -3.94 -4.51
N THR A 144 4.75 -4.28 -5.82
CA THR A 144 5.86 -5.00 -6.46
C THR A 144 7.14 -4.18 -6.56
N LEU A 145 7.07 -2.86 -6.38
CA LEU A 145 8.24 -1.99 -6.37
C LEU A 145 9.18 -2.28 -5.18
N ILE A 146 8.67 -2.89 -4.10
CA ILE A 146 9.47 -3.16 -2.91
C ILE A 146 10.36 -4.39 -3.11
N VAL A 147 11.66 -4.20 -2.89
CA VAL A 147 12.68 -5.28 -2.87
C VAL A 147 13.66 -5.08 -1.74
N THR A 148 14.18 -3.87 -1.65
CA THR A 148 15.28 -3.51 -0.77
C THR A 148 14.82 -2.38 0.14
N ASN A 149 13.95 -2.72 1.10
CA ASN A 149 13.64 -1.82 2.20
C ASN A 149 14.29 -2.36 3.48
N PRO A 150 15.20 -1.60 4.15
CA PRO A 150 15.85 -2.07 5.37
C PRO A 150 14.87 -2.27 6.53
N GLN A 151 13.65 -1.71 6.44
CA GLN A 151 12.64 -1.77 7.48
C GLN A 151 11.63 -2.90 7.29
N ILE A 152 11.50 -3.45 6.08
CA ILE A 152 10.49 -4.46 5.78
C ILE A 152 10.92 -5.47 4.72
N SER A 153 10.62 -6.74 4.96
CA SER A 153 10.90 -7.83 4.04
C SER A 153 9.85 -7.94 2.92
N GLU A 154 10.25 -8.51 1.79
CA GLU A 154 9.33 -8.83 0.69
C GLU A 154 8.24 -9.84 1.10
N GLU A 155 8.50 -10.67 2.11
CA GLU A 155 7.50 -11.60 2.66
C GLU A 155 6.41 -10.87 3.46
N GLU A 156 6.78 -9.87 4.26
CA GLU A 156 5.82 -9.02 4.99
C GLU A 156 4.92 -8.24 4.02
N ILE A 157 5.47 -7.70 2.93
CA ILE A 157 4.69 -7.06 1.87
C ILE A 157 3.76 -8.05 1.17
N ARG A 158 4.24 -9.26 0.84
CA ARG A 158 3.38 -10.30 0.25
C ARG A 158 2.23 -10.70 1.19
N ASN A 159 2.50 -10.84 2.48
CA ASN A 159 1.47 -11.11 3.47
C ASN A 159 0.45 -9.95 3.57
N TYR A 160 0.93 -8.71 3.53
CA TYR A 160 0.08 -7.52 3.50
C TYR A 160 -0.87 -7.52 2.29
N VAL A 161 -0.33 -7.69 1.08
CA VAL A 161 -1.10 -7.76 -0.16
C VAL A 161 -2.10 -8.92 -0.11
N SER A 162 -1.67 -10.10 0.36
CA SER A 162 -2.56 -11.26 0.54
C SER A 162 -3.75 -10.95 1.45
N GLN A 163 -3.52 -10.20 2.53
CA GLN A 163 -4.61 -9.78 3.42
C GLN A 163 -5.52 -8.71 2.81
N LEU A 164 -5.01 -7.82 1.95
CA LEU A 164 -5.85 -6.90 1.19
C LEU A 164 -6.74 -7.66 0.21
N ASN A 165 -6.19 -8.66 -0.47
CA ASN A 165 -6.87 -9.46 -1.48
C ASN A 165 -8.09 -10.21 -0.94
N GLN A 166 -8.10 -10.58 0.34
CA GLN A 166 -9.27 -11.19 1.00
C GLN A 166 -10.51 -10.27 1.04
N HIS A 167 -10.34 -8.97 0.80
CA HIS A 167 -11.41 -7.98 0.91
C HIS A 167 -11.61 -7.14 -0.36
N ILE A 168 -10.88 -7.45 -1.44
CA ILE A 168 -10.93 -6.69 -2.70
C ILE A 168 -12.35 -6.68 -3.29
N ASP A 169 -13.02 -7.82 -3.41
CA ASP A 169 -14.33 -7.87 -4.08
C ASP A 169 -15.38 -7.02 -3.35
N LYS A 170 -15.38 -7.11 -2.01
CA LYS A 170 -16.24 -6.28 -1.16
C LYS A 170 -15.87 -4.79 -1.31
N ALA A 171 -14.59 -4.46 -1.34
CA ALA A 171 -14.13 -3.09 -1.52
C ALA A 171 -14.55 -2.53 -2.88
N LYS A 172 -14.32 -3.27 -3.97
CA LYS A 172 -14.71 -2.90 -5.33
C LYS A 172 -16.20 -2.62 -5.43
N ALA A 173 -17.05 -3.45 -4.82
CA ALA A 173 -18.49 -3.23 -4.79
C ALA A 173 -18.86 -1.91 -4.07
N ILE A 174 -18.25 -1.63 -2.91
CA ILE A 174 -18.50 -0.40 -2.16
C ILE A 174 -17.98 0.84 -2.92
N ILE A 175 -16.76 0.79 -3.43
CA ILE A 175 -16.13 1.88 -4.18
C ILE A 175 -16.94 2.19 -5.44
N SER A 176 -17.34 1.15 -6.19
CA SER A 176 -18.19 1.32 -7.38
C SER A 176 -19.52 1.98 -7.04
N LYS A 177 -20.17 1.55 -5.94
CA LYS A 177 -21.41 2.19 -5.47
C LYS A 177 -21.19 3.67 -5.15
N LYS A 178 -20.06 4.02 -4.51
CA LYS A 178 -19.71 5.42 -4.20
C LYS A 178 -19.43 6.24 -5.46
N PHE A 179 -18.77 5.66 -6.46
CA PHE A 179 -18.46 6.33 -7.72
C PHE A 179 -19.70 6.57 -8.57
N ILE A 180 -20.64 5.62 -8.59
CA ILE A 180 -21.93 5.75 -9.27
C ILE A 180 -22.84 6.75 -8.53
N GLY A 181 -22.87 6.69 -7.20
CA GLY A 181 -23.71 7.54 -6.35
C GLY A 181 -25.05 6.87 -6.01
N GLU A 182 -25.62 7.24 -4.86
CA GLU A 182 -26.90 6.66 -4.38
C GLU A 182 -28.12 7.25 -5.08
N GLU A 183 -27.97 8.44 -5.68
CA GLU A 183 -29.04 9.15 -6.39
C GLU A 183 -29.31 8.57 -7.80
N THR A 184 -28.35 7.84 -8.38
CA THR A 184 -28.54 7.17 -9.67
C THR A 184 -29.48 5.99 -9.47
N LYS A 185 -30.72 6.13 -9.95
CA LYS A 185 -31.76 5.10 -9.86
C LYS A 185 -31.23 3.77 -10.39
N SER A 186 -31.73 2.65 -9.86
CA SER A 186 -31.29 1.32 -10.30
C SER A 186 -31.47 1.12 -11.81
N GLU A 187 -32.49 1.76 -12.40
CA GLU A 187 -32.85 1.70 -13.82
C GLU A 187 -31.91 2.52 -14.72
N GLU A 188 -31.26 3.57 -14.22
CA GLU A 188 -30.32 4.35 -15.03
C GLU A 188 -29.03 3.55 -15.23
N THR A 189 -28.69 3.24 -16.47
CA THR A 189 -27.48 2.48 -16.82
C THR A 189 -26.25 3.36 -17.00
N THR A 190 -26.45 4.68 -17.04
CA THR A 190 -25.43 5.68 -17.35
C THR A 190 -25.16 6.62 -16.18
N VAL A 191 -23.91 7.01 -16.00
CA VAL A 191 -23.43 7.99 -15.03
C VAL A 191 -22.86 9.18 -15.79
N THR A 192 -23.39 10.38 -15.53
CA THR A 192 -22.87 11.61 -16.15
C THR A 192 -21.59 12.07 -15.45
N LEU A 193 -20.75 12.85 -16.15
CA LEU A 193 -19.57 13.46 -15.51
C LEU A 193 -19.96 14.31 -14.29
N ALA A 194 -21.04 15.11 -14.39
CA ALA A 194 -21.47 15.98 -13.29
C ALA A 194 -21.91 15.19 -12.05
N SER A 195 -22.68 14.11 -12.22
CA SER A 195 -23.08 13.23 -11.12
C SER A 195 -21.88 12.50 -10.52
N PHE A 196 -20.95 12.03 -11.36
CA PHE A 196 -19.70 11.41 -10.90
C PHE A 196 -18.88 12.36 -10.03
N LEU A 197 -18.64 13.60 -10.48
CA LEU A 197 -17.89 14.59 -9.72
C LEU A 197 -18.57 14.97 -8.40
N LYS A 198 -19.90 15.07 -8.38
CA LYS A 198 -20.69 15.34 -7.16
C LYS A 198 -20.41 14.29 -6.07
N ASN A 199 -20.17 13.03 -6.45
CA ASN A 199 -19.87 11.97 -5.48
C ASN A 199 -18.53 12.19 -4.75
N PHE A 200 -17.60 12.96 -5.32
CA PHE A 200 -16.30 13.29 -4.67
C PHE A 200 -16.32 14.63 -3.91
N ALA A 201 -17.49 15.25 -3.75
CA ALA A 201 -17.66 16.35 -2.80
C ALA A 201 -17.52 15.85 -1.35
N ASP A 202 -17.90 14.60 -1.08
CA ASP A 202 -17.71 13.92 0.20
C ASP A 202 -16.23 13.57 0.44
N ASP A 203 -15.67 14.09 1.53
CA ASP A 203 -14.27 13.86 1.94
C ASP A 203 -13.94 12.37 2.08
N ALA A 204 -14.92 11.53 2.45
CA ALA A 204 -14.70 10.09 2.54
C ALA A 204 -14.32 9.46 1.19
N ASN A 205 -14.92 9.95 0.10
CA ASN A 205 -14.71 9.41 -1.25
C ASN A 205 -13.42 9.93 -1.90
N LYS A 206 -12.92 11.10 -1.47
CA LYS A 206 -11.67 11.69 -1.98
C LYS A 206 -10.47 10.76 -1.78
N ASN A 207 -10.48 9.97 -0.72
CA ASN A 207 -9.41 9.00 -0.43
C ASN A 207 -9.32 7.88 -1.47
N PHE A 208 -10.38 7.59 -2.22
CA PHE A 208 -10.33 6.58 -3.30
C PHE A 208 -9.54 7.04 -4.53
N LEU A 209 -9.17 8.32 -4.60
CA LEU A 209 -8.41 8.91 -5.71
C LEU A 209 -6.90 8.84 -5.50
N THR A 210 -6.44 8.08 -4.50
CA THR A 210 -5.02 7.80 -4.25
C THR A 210 -4.80 6.31 -3.97
N PRO A 211 -3.65 5.73 -4.34
CA PRO A 211 -3.39 4.32 -4.08
C PRO A 211 -3.38 3.98 -2.59
N ASN A 212 -2.76 4.82 -1.77
CA ASN A 212 -2.76 4.69 -0.31
C ASN A 212 -4.19 4.70 0.25
N GLY A 213 -5.03 5.66 -0.14
CA GLY A 213 -6.39 5.72 0.39
C GLY A 213 -7.25 4.52 -0.01
N LEU A 214 -7.03 3.94 -1.21
CA LEU A 214 -7.63 2.65 -1.60
C LEU A 214 -7.17 1.51 -0.69
N ARG A 215 -5.86 1.34 -0.49
CA ARG A 215 -5.31 0.27 0.36
C ARG A 215 -5.74 0.39 1.81
N VAL A 216 -5.69 1.60 2.39
CA VAL A 216 -6.15 1.86 3.76
C VAL A 216 -7.64 1.56 3.91
N PHE A 217 -8.46 1.92 2.92
CA PHE A 217 -9.87 1.57 2.94
C PHE A 217 -10.09 0.06 2.93
N ILE A 218 -9.43 -0.67 2.02
CA ILE A 218 -9.51 -2.14 1.94
C ILE A 218 -9.06 -2.77 3.25
N TRP A 219 -7.95 -2.29 3.83
CA TRP A 219 -7.44 -2.77 5.11
C TRP A 219 -8.45 -2.61 6.25
N ARG A 220 -9.19 -1.49 6.29
CA ARG A 220 -10.24 -1.23 7.31
C ARG A 220 -11.48 -2.11 7.17
N LEU A 221 -11.66 -2.81 6.05
CA LEU A 221 -12.77 -3.75 5.90
C LEU A 221 -12.57 -5.05 6.66
N LYS A 222 -11.36 -5.28 7.18
CA LYS A 222 -11.08 -6.40 8.07
C LYS A 222 -12.04 -6.37 9.25
N PRO A 223 -12.65 -7.52 9.62
CA PRO A 223 -13.29 -7.63 10.90
C PRO A 223 -12.27 -7.20 11.94
N LEU A 224 -12.61 -6.20 12.78
CA LEU A 224 -11.83 -5.96 13.98
C LEU A 224 -11.91 -7.27 14.76
N GLU A 225 -10.87 -8.09 14.69
CA GLU A 225 -10.74 -9.24 15.56
C GLU A 225 -10.66 -8.66 16.97
N PHE A 226 -11.83 -8.61 17.61
CA PHE A 226 -11.99 -8.18 18.97
C PHE A 226 -11.11 -9.13 19.78
N LYS A 227 -9.96 -8.64 20.24
CA LYS A 227 -9.11 -9.35 21.20
C LYS A 227 -9.89 -9.49 22.51
N SER A 228 -10.85 -10.41 22.55
CA SER A 228 -11.67 -10.72 23.73
C SER A 228 -10.88 -11.53 24.77
N SER A 229 -9.58 -11.75 24.57
CA SER A 229 -8.78 -12.66 25.37
C SER A 229 -8.04 -12.04 26.57
N LYS A 230 -8.27 -10.77 26.94
CA LYS A 230 -7.68 -10.21 28.19
C LYS A 230 -8.65 -9.79 29.29
N ALA A 231 -9.96 -9.70 29.03
CA ALA A 231 -10.92 -9.35 30.09
C ALA A 231 -11.38 -10.54 30.96
N HIS A 232 -11.17 -11.79 30.50
CA HIS A 232 -11.61 -12.97 31.25
C HIS A 232 -10.51 -13.65 32.10
N GLU A 233 -9.25 -13.25 31.94
CA GLU A 233 -8.13 -13.80 32.73
C GLU A 233 -7.81 -12.94 33.97
N GLU A 234 -8.19 -11.65 33.97
CA GLU A 234 -8.08 -10.80 35.17
C GLU A 234 -9.19 -11.07 36.20
N THR A 235 -10.38 -11.50 35.79
CA THR A 235 -11.45 -11.89 36.73
C THR A 235 -11.20 -13.25 37.40
N LYS A 236 -10.43 -14.16 36.77
CA LYS A 236 -10.00 -15.40 37.44
C LYS A 236 -8.84 -15.16 38.43
N ASN A 237 -7.91 -14.27 38.09
CA ASN A 237 -6.78 -13.97 38.98
C ASN A 237 -7.15 -13.10 40.19
N GLU A 238 -8.18 -12.25 40.13
CA GLU A 238 -8.69 -11.55 41.33
C GLU A 238 -9.46 -12.46 42.29
N THR A 239 -10.17 -13.46 41.75
CA THR A 239 -10.93 -14.41 42.58
C THR A 239 -10.00 -15.39 43.30
N GLU A 240 -8.94 -15.88 42.64
CA GLU A 240 -7.91 -16.71 43.30
C GLU A 240 -7.02 -15.91 44.28
N LYS A 241 -6.78 -14.61 44.04
CA LYS A 241 -6.07 -13.75 45.02
C LYS A 241 -6.91 -13.46 46.26
N LYS A 242 -8.25 -13.34 46.15
CA LYS A 242 -9.12 -13.17 47.34
C LYS A 242 -9.20 -14.44 48.19
N GLU A 243 -9.31 -15.63 47.59
CA GLU A 243 -9.29 -16.89 48.36
C GLU A 243 -7.93 -17.17 49.03
N LYS A 244 -6.81 -16.79 48.39
CA LYS A 244 -5.48 -16.91 49.03
C LYS A 244 -5.26 -15.89 50.15
N LYS A 245 -5.91 -14.71 50.11
CA LYS A 245 -5.79 -13.70 51.17
C LYS A 245 -6.57 -14.10 52.44
N GLU A 246 -7.77 -14.66 52.30
CA GLU A 246 -8.53 -15.19 53.46
C GLU A 246 -7.87 -16.42 54.10
N LYS A 247 -7.20 -17.28 53.33
CA LYS A 247 -6.43 -18.40 53.92
C LYS A 247 -5.15 -17.95 54.63
N LYS A 248 -4.58 -16.79 54.30
CA LYS A 248 -3.36 -16.28 54.93
C LYS A 248 -3.65 -15.55 56.26
N GLU A 249 -4.76 -14.81 56.37
CA GLU A 249 -5.17 -14.18 57.64
C GLU A 249 -5.54 -15.19 58.74
N LYS A 250 -5.97 -16.41 58.38
CA LYS A 250 -6.17 -17.49 59.36
C LYS A 250 -4.89 -18.18 59.82
N LYS A 251 -3.75 -18.00 59.13
CA LYS A 251 -2.49 -18.66 59.46
C LYS A 251 -1.48 -17.74 60.17
N GLU A 252 -1.67 -16.42 60.13
CA GLU A 252 -0.77 -15.43 60.76
C GLU A 252 -1.14 -15.08 62.22
N LYS A 253 -2.17 -15.70 62.81
CA LYS A 253 -2.42 -15.64 64.26
C LYS A 253 -1.68 -16.71 65.09
N SER A 254 -0.83 -17.52 64.45
CA SER A 254 -0.14 -18.64 65.11
C SER A 254 1.30 -18.83 64.61
N SER A 255 2.16 -17.81 64.74
CA SER A 255 3.62 -18.03 64.86
C SER A 255 4.36 -16.69 64.93
N SER A 256 4.41 -16.11 66.12
CA SER A 256 5.48 -15.19 66.52
C SER A 256 6.70 -16.02 66.90
N SER A 257 7.85 -15.81 66.25
CA SER A 257 9.18 -15.66 66.90
C SER A 257 10.34 -16.02 65.97
N SER A 258 11.39 -15.18 66.03
CA SER A 258 12.78 -15.39 65.58
C SER A 258 13.07 -15.28 64.08
N SER A 259 14.20 -14.77 63.59
CA SER A 259 15.17 -13.70 63.91
C SER A 259 16.38 -13.95 63.00
N SER A 260 17.05 -12.88 62.50
CA SER A 260 18.46 -12.83 62.01
C SER A 260 18.84 -13.71 60.79
N SER A 261 19.79 -13.44 59.90
CA SER A 261 20.76 -12.37 59.58
C SER A 261 21.57 -12.87 58.37
N SER A 262 22.25 -11.97 57.63
CA SER A 262 23.54 -12.14 56.91
C SER A 262 23.67 -13.23 55.81
N SER A 263 24.53 -13.17 54.79
CA SER A 263 25.44 -12.23 54.13
C SER A 263 26.06 -13.02 52.94
N SER A 264 26.75 -12.33 52.02
CA SER A 264 27.92 -12.82 51.23
C SER A 264 27.67 -13.99 50.25
N ASP A 265 28.34 -14.21 49.11
CA ASP A 265 29.44 -13.59 48.36
C ASP A 265 29.60 -14.40 47.05
N GLU A 266 30.54 -13.98 46.20
CA GLU A 266 31.28 -14.80 45.20
C GLU A 266 30.56 -15.22 43.90
N GLU A 267 31.21 -15.39 42.75
CA GLU A 267 32.42 -14.85 42.12
C GLU A 267 32.50 -15.52 40.72
N LYS A 268 33.31 -14.94 39.82
CA LYS A 268 34.19 -15.65 38.86
C LYS A 268 33.65 -16.24 37.52
N LYS A 269 34.09 -15.54 36.46
CA LYS A 269 35.20 -15.88 35.52
C LYS A 269 34.92 -16.52 34.14
N LYS A 270 35.77 -15.97 33.21
CA LYS A 270 36.51 -16.54 32.06
C LYS A 270 35.84 -16.37 30.67
N LYS A 271 36.44 -15.57 29.77
CA LYS A 271 37.53 -15.88 28.79
C LYS A 271 37.06 -16.96 27.78
N LYS A 272 37.13 -16.77 26.47
CA LYS A 272 38.36 -16.62 25.66
C LYS A 272 37.99 -16.26 24.20
N ALA A 273 38.87 -15.53 23.53
CA ALA A 273 38.89 -15.27 22.09
C ALA A 273 39.39 -16.48 21.30
N GLU A 274 39.05 -16.59 20.01
CA GLU A 274 40.00 -16.99 18.96
C GLU A 274 39.52 -16.61 17.57
N GLU A 275 40.51 -16.22 16.77
CA GLU A 275 40.56 -15.59 15.47
C GLU A 275 41.17 -16.62 14.51
N ILE A 276 40.61 -16.83 13.30
CA ILE A 276 41.29 -17.57 12.23
C ILE A 276 41.01 -16.91 10.86
N GLU A 277 42.10 -16.69 10.14
CA GLU A 277 42.32 -16.08 8.82
C GLU A 277 41.74 -16.84 7.61
N LYS A 278 41.68 -16.09 6.49
CA LYS A 278 41.50 -16.47 5.07
C LYS A 278 42.65 -17.38 4.55
N PRO A 279 42.57 -18.01 3.34
CA PRO A 279 42.78 -17.37 2.01
C PRO A 279 41.74 -17.82 0.95
N ALA A 280 41.27 -16.98 0.01
CA ALA A 280 41.84 -16.62 -1.30
C ALA A 280 41.93 -17.79 -2.33
N GLU A 281 41.04 -17.80 -3.32
CA GLU A 281 41.29 -18.40 -4.64
C GLU A 281 40.46 -17.70 -5.73
N ALA A 282 41.13 -17.34 -6.81
CA ALA A 282 40.65 -16.89 -8.13
C ALA A 282 41.58 -17.57 -9.16
N PRO A 283 41.42 -17.43 -10.49
CA PRO A 283 40.27 -17.14 -11.34
C PRO A 283 40.06 -18.29 -12.39
N GLN A 284 38.94 -18.33 -13.12
CA GLN A 284 38.91 -19.01 -14.42
C GLN A 284 38.19 -18.19 -15.50
N THR A 285 38.98 -17.93 -16.53
CA THR A 285 38.70 -17.43 -17.87
C THR A 285 37.82 -18.41 -18.66
N GLY A 286 36.90 -17.88 -19.48
CA GLY A 286 36.09 -18.66 -20.42
C GLY A 286 35.70 -17.81 -21.62
N GLU A 287 36.66 -17.64 -22.52
CA GLU A 287 36.52 -17.14 -23.89
C GLU A 287 35.94 -18.27 -24.76
N VAL A 288 34.80 -18.08 -25.43
CA VAL A 288 34.47 -18.81 -26.67
C VAL A 288 33.67 -17.89 -27.59
N ALA A 289 34.28 -17.58 -28.73
CA ALA A 289 33.66 -16.97 -29.89
C ALA A 289 32.92 -18.02 -30.73
N ALA A 290 31.79 -17.64 -31.32
CA ALA A 290 31.32 -18.04 -32.64
C ALA A 290 30.25 -17.05 -33.12
#